data_AF-A0A947F5L8-F1
#
_entry.id   AF-A0A947F5L8-F1
#
_cell.length_a   1.000
_cell.length_b   1.000
_cell.length_c   1.000
_cell.angle_alpha   90.00
_cell.angle_beta   90.00
_cell.angle_gamma   90.00
#
_symmetry.space_group_name_H-M   'P 1'
#
loop_
_entity.id
_entity.type
_entity.pdbx_description
1 polymer ?
#
loop_
_entity_poly.entity_id
_entity_poly.type
_entity_poly.pdbx_seq_one_letter_code
_entity_poly.pdbx_strand_id
1 'polypeptide(L)'
;MEQTEELKTYIALNATIIFWGLSFVATKIALESIPIFTLVFARFSLASCFFLVFLIRHGFPEFTGKDRINMFLVALFEPGLYFIFETLGLKYTSAPKASLIIATIPVAVVIFSTLFLGEKTRMTGLFGIGLS
;
A
#
# COMPACT_ATOMS: atom_id res chain seq x y z
N MET A 1 -29.97 -9.67 2.51
CA MET A 1 -29.16 -8.85 1.58
C MET A 1 -27.86 -8.39 2.25
N GLU A 2 -27.86 -8.05 3.55
CA GLU A 2 -26.67 -7.66 4.32
C GLU A 2 -25.59 -8.77 4.41
N GLN A 3 -25.96 -10.01 4.72
CA GLN A 3 -25.01 -11.15 4.80
C GLN A 3 -24.31 -11.50 3.47
N THR A 4 -24.93 -11.22 2.33
CA THR A 4 -24.34 -11.51 1.01
C THR A 4 -23.27 -10.49 0.65
N GLU A 5 -23.43 -9.24 1.08
CA GLU A 5 -22.43 -8.18 0.93
C GLU A 5 -21.24 -8.37 1.89
N GLU A 6 -21.50 -8.87 3.11
CA GLU A 6 -20.43 -9.26 4.03
C GLU A 6 -19.59 -10.39 3.45
N LEU A 7 -20.21 -11.46 2.94
CA LEU A 7 -19.48 -12.58 2.34
C LEU A 7 -18.63 -12.13 1.13
N LYS A 8 -19.16 -11.27 0.26
CA LYS A 8 -18.39 -10.69 -0.86
C LYS A 8 -17.20 -9.88 -0.36
N THR A 9 -17.39 -9.09 0.69
CA THR A 9 -16.33 -8.28 1.31
C THR A 9 -15.23 -9.17 1.87
N TYR A 10 -15.58 -10.23 2.62
CA TYR A 10 -14.60 -11.19 3.14
C TYR A 10 -13.84 -11.92 2.02
N ILE A 11 -14.53 -12.34 0.96
CA ILE A 11 -13.87 -12.97 -0.19
C ILE A 11 -12.91 -11.99 -0.87
N ALA A 12 -13.33 -10.74 -1.07
CA ALA A 12 -12.48 -9.70 -1.67
C ALA A 12 -11.25 -9.40 -0.82
N LEU A 13 -11.39 -9.34 0.51
CA LEU A 13 -10.28 -9.16 1.43
C LEU A 13 -9.29 -10.33 1.38
N ASN A 14 -9.77 -11.56 1.42
CA ASN A 14 -8.92 -12.74 1.31
C ASN A 14 -8.17 -12.79 -0.03
N ALA A 15 -8.87 -12.52 -1.14
CA ALA A 15 -8.24 -12.43 -2.46
C ALA A 15 -7.15 -11.36 -2.48
N THR A 16 -7.42 -10.18 -1.91
CA THR A 16 -6.45 -9.08 -1.81
C THR A 16 -5.19 -9.53 -1.06
N ILE A 17 -5.33 -10.15 0.11
CA ILE A 17 -4.19 -10.64 0.91
C ILE A 17 -3.37 -11.68 0.13
N ILE A 18 -4.03 -12.59 -0.58
CA ILE A 18 -3.36 -13.60 -1.42
C ILE A 18 -2.57 -12.92 -2.55
N PHE A 19 -3.19 -11.99 -3.28
CA PHE A 19 -2.51 -11.24 -4.35
C PHE A 19 -1.34 -10.41 -3.81
N TRP A 20 -1.48 -9.83 -2.62
CA TRP A 20 -0.43 -9.03 -1.99
C TRP A 20 0.76 -9.90 -1.58
N GLY A 21 0.51 -11.05 -0.92
CA GLY A 21 1.52 -12.03 -0.58
C GLY A 21 2.27 -12.58 -1.80
N LEU A 22 1.54 -12.95 -2.85
CA LEU A 22 2.13 -13.38 -4.14
C LEU A 22 2.98 -12.28 -4.76
N SER A 23 2.54 -11.01 -4.70
CA SER A 23 3.29 -9.87 -5.21
C SER A 23 4.64 -9.71 -4.50
N PHE A 24 4.72 -9.95 -3.18
CA PHE A 24 6.01 -9.90 -2.46
C PHE A 24 6.96 -11.00 -2.90
N VAL A 25 6.46 -12.22 -3.07
CA VAL A 25 7.26 -13.35 -3.54
C VAL A 25 7.73 -13.10 -4.98
N ALA A 26 6.84 -12.68 -5.87
CA ALA A 26 7.17 -12.36 -7.26
C ALA A 26 8.19 -11.21 -7.36
N THR A 27 8.05 -10.18 -6.52
CA THR A 27 9.01 -9.06 -6.46
C THR A 27 10.38 -9.55 -6.01
N LYS A 28 10.44 -10.43 -5.00
CA LYS A 28 11.72 -11.01 -4.54
C LYS A 28 12.42 -11.80 -5.64
N ILE A 29 11.68 -12.63 -6.39
CA ILE A 29 12.20 -13.40 -7.52
C ILE A 29 12.68 -12.46 -8.64
N ALA A 30 11.89 -11.44 -8.97
CA ALA A 30 12.25 -10.48 -10.01
C ALA A 30 13.49 -9.65 -9.62
N LEU A 31 13.71 -9.36 -8.34
CA LEU A 31 14.91 -8.69 -7.84
C LEU A 31 16.21 -9.50 -8.01
N GLU A 32 16.14 -10.81 -8.29
CA GLU A 32 17.33 -11.62 -8.61
C GLU A 32 17.90 -11.30 -9.99
N SER A 33 17.05 -10.84 -10.93
CA SER A 33 17.43 -10.57 -12.32
C SER A 33 17.29 -9.10 -12.73
N ILE A 34 16.46 -8.32 -12.03
CA ILE A 34 16.13 -6.93 -12.39
C ILE A 34 16.53 -5.98 -11.25
N PRO A 35 17.23 -4.85 -11.56
CA PRO A 35 17.51 -3.82 -10.57
C PRO A 35 16.23 -3.23 -9.94
N ILE A 36 16.31 -2.90 -8.65
CA ILE A 36 15.20 -2.35 -7.84
C ILE A 36 14.48 -1.21 -8.55
N PHE A 37 15.22 -0.18 -8.97
CA PHE A 37 14.64 1.01 -9.59
C PHE A 37 13.93 0.71 -10.90
N THR A 38 14.45 -0.25 -11.69
CA THR A 38 13.83 -0.68 -12.94
C THR A 38 12.53 -1.42 -12.68
N LEU A 39 12.48 -2.29 -11.67
CA LEU A 39 11.27 -3.02 -11.29
C LEU A 39 10.18 -2.07 -10.80
N VAL A 40 10.53 -1.15 -9.90
CA VAL A 40 9.61 -0.13 -9.37
C VAL A 40 9.12 0.79 -10.49
N PHE A 41 10.01 1.24 -11.37
CA PHE A 41 9.67 2.05 -12.54
C PHE A 41 8.72 1.32 -13.50
N ALA A 42 8.99 0.05 -13.82
CA ALA A 42 8.13 -0.76 -14.68
C ALA A 42 6.74 -0.94 -14.07
N ARG A 43 6.66 -1.22 -12.76
CA ARG A 43 5.40 -1.38 -12.02
C ARG A 43 4.55 -0.11 -12.10
N PHE A 44 5.13 1.06 -11.82
CA PHE A 44 4.39 2.33 -11.86
C PHE A 44 4.11 2.81 -13.28
N SER A 45 4.98 2.51 -14.25
CA SER A 45 4.73 2.81 -15.66
C SER A 45 3.52 2.03 -16.18
N LEU A 46 3.44 0.74 -15.86
CA LEU A 46 2.30 -0.10 -16.25
C LEU A 46 1.01 0.36 -15.57
N ALA A 47 1.07 0.65 -14.26
CA ALA A 47 -0.08 1.21 -13.52
C ALA A 47 -0.53 2.55 -14.12
N SER A 48 0.42 3.44 -14.42
CA SER A 48 0.13 4.74 -15.04
C SER A 48 -0.52 4.59 -16.40
N CYS A 49 0.00 3.71 -17.28
CA CYS A 49 -0.64 3.42 -18.56
C CYS A 49 -2.08 2.90 -18.40
N PHE A 50 -2.30 1.97 -17.45
CA PHE A 50 -3.63 1.44 -17.19
C PHE A 50 -4.62 2.52 -16.73
N PHE A 51 -4.22 3.34 -15.75
CA PHE A 51 -5.05 4.44 -15.27
C PHE A 51 -5.22 5.54 -16.32
N LEU A 52 -4.24 5.79 -17.18
CA LEU A 52 -4.34 6.75 -18.27
C LEU A 52 -5.39 6.31 -19.29
N VAL A 53 -5.43 5.03 -19.67
CA VAL A 53 -6.48 4.49 -20.54
C VAL A 53 -7.86 4.65 -19.89
N PHE A 54 -7.96 4.43 -18.58
CA PHE A 54 -9.20 4.62 -17.84
C PHE A 54 -9.64 6.09 -17.80
N LEU A 55 -8.71 7.02 -17.54
CA LEU A 55 -8.94 8.46 -17.52
C LEU A 55 -9.38 9.00 -18.89
N ILE A 56 -8.79 8.51 -19.98
CA ILE A 56 -9.21 8.88 -21.34
C ILE A 56 -10.67 8.48 -21.59
N ARG A 57 -11.14 7.36 -21.02
CA ARG A 57 -12.53 6.89 -21.19
C ARG A 57 -13.54 7.54 -20.25
N HIS A 58 -13.16 7.87 -19.02
CA HIS A 58 -14.08 8.38 -17.99
C HIS A 58 -13.94 9.89 -17.71
N GLY A 59 -12.99 10.56 -18.35
CA GLY A 59 -12.70 11.97 -18.16
C GLY A 59 -11.66 12.23 -17.08
N PHE A 60 -10.96 13.36 -17.21
CA PHE A 60 -9.97 13.79 -16.23
C PHE A 60 -10.66 14.52 -15.07
N PRO A 61 -10.35 14.16 -13.81
CA PRO A 61 -10.84 14.91 -12.67
C PRO A 61 -10.26 16.33 -12.66
N GLU A 62 -11.12 17.32 -12.37
CA GLU A 62 -10.71 18.70 -12.19
C GLU A 62 -10.08 18.89 -10.81
N PHE A 63 -8.80 19.23 -10.77
CA PHE A 63 -8.07 19.51 -9.52
C PHE A 63 -7.79 20.99 -9.38
N THR A 64 -8.07 21.56 -8.19
CA THR A 64 -7.57 22.89 -7.86
C THR A 64 -6.04 22.87 -7.71
N GLY A 65 -5.39 24.05 -7.78
CA GLY A 65 -3.93 24.13 -7.66
C GLY A 65 -3.39 23.58 -6.33
N LYS A 66 -4.17 23.67 -5.26
CA LYS A 66 -3.82 23.13 -3.93
C LYS A 66 -3.97 21.60 -3.88
N ASP A 67 -4.99 21.06 -4.54
CA ASP A 67 -5.21 19.61 -4.61
C ASP A 67 -4.09 18.91 -5.38
N ARG A 68 -3.51 19.56 -6.40
CA ARG A 68 -2.36 19.01 -7.15
C ARG A 68 -1.13 18.83 -6.26
N ILE A 69 -0.85 19.79 -5.37
CA ILE A 69 0.28 19.69 -4.44
C ILE A 69 0.04 18.57 -3.43
N ASN A 70 -1.17 18.51 -2.85
CA ASN A 70 -1.51 17.45 -1.91
C ASN A 70 -1.44 16.06 -2.55
N MET A 71 -1.97 15.90 -3.78
CA MET A 71 -1.87 14.65 -4.53
C MET A 71 -0.42 14.29 -4.86
N PHE A 72 0.41 15.25 -5.23
CA PHE A 72 1.82 15.02 -5.47
C PHE A 72 2.54 14.54 -4.20
N LEU A 73 2.26 15.16 -3.05
CA LEU A 73 2.83 14.73 -1.77
C LEU A 73 2.38 13.31 -1.43
N VAL A 74 1.08 13.01 -1.56
CA VAL A 74 0.56 11.65 -1.32
C VAL A 74 1.24 10.65 -2.26
N ALA A 75 1.33 10.93 -3.57
CA ALA A 75 1.97 10.05 -4.52
C ALA A 75 3.49 9.88 -4.26
N LEU A 76 4.15 10.92 -3.72
CA LEU A 76 5.56 10.84 -3.37
C LEU A 76 5.78 9.92 -2.16
N PHE A 77 4.95 10.02 -1.12
CA PHE A 77 5.10 9.20 0.09
C PHE A 77 4.50 7.79 -0.05
N GLU A 78 3.36 7.67 -0.72
CA GLU A 78 2.44 6.52 -0.77
C GLU A 78 1.83 6.48 -2.19
N PRO A 79 2.60 6.14 -3.24
CA PRO A 79 3.41 4.91 -3.24
C PRO A 79 4.92 5.08 -3.54
N GLY A 80 5.42 6.26 -3.89
CA GLY A 80 6.80 6.43 -4.40
C GLY A 80 7.89 5.96 -3.43
N LEU A 81 8.05 6.67 -2.31
CA LEU A 81 9.05 6.35 -1.29
C LEU A 81 8.76 5.03 -0.60
N TYR A 82 7.48 4.75 -0.29
CA TYR A 82 7.07 3.49 0.33
C TYR A 82 7.57 2.27 -0.47
N PHE A 83 7.26 2.18 -1.77
CA PHE A 83 7.67 1.03 -2.58
C PHE A 83 9.18 0.93 -2.75
N ILE A 84 9.90 2.07 -2.81
CA ILE A 84 11.37 2.04 -2.86
C ILE A 84 11.94 1.44 -1.58
N PHE A 85 11.51 1.92 -0.42
CA PHE A 85 11.96 1.41 0.88
C PHE A 85 11.53 -0.04 1.12
N GLU A 86 10.31 -0.40 0.72
CA GLU A 86 9.79 -1.76 0.79
C GLU A 86 10.61 -2.72 -0.08
N THR A 87 10.85 -2.36 -1.33
CA THR A 87 11.62 -3.18 -2.28
C THR A 87 13.09 -3.30 -1.85
N LEU A 88 13.67 -2.22 -1.28
CA LEU A 88 14.99 -2.26 -0.65
C LEU A 88 14.99 -3.20 0.56
N GLY A 89 14.00 -3.10 1.45
CA GLY A 89 13.82 -4.01 2.57
C GLY A 89 13.75 -5.47 2.12
N LEU A 90 12.92 -5.75 1.11
CA LEU A 90 12.80 -7.06 0.46
C LEU A 90 14.10 -7.54 -0.18
N LYS A 91 14.97 -6.67 -0.68
CA LYS A 91 16.30 -7.07 -1.16
C LYS A 91 17.15 -7.64 -0.01
N TYR A 92 17.18 -6.95 1.13
CA TYR A 92 18.00 -7.33 2.29
C TYR A 92 17.35 -8.37 3.22
N THR A 93 16.06 -8.62 3.09
CA THR A 93 15.32 -9.58 3.93
C THR A 93 14.59 -10.63 3.08
N SER A 94 13.89 -11.57 3.72
CA SER A 94 13.03 -12.54 3.05
C SER A 94 11.58 -12.06 3.04
N ALA A 95 10.77 -12.51 2.07
CA ALA A 95 9.36 -12.11 1.98
C ALA A 95 8.57 -12.31 3.29
N PRO A 96 8.73 -13.42 4.07
CA PRO A 96 8.04 -13.58 5.35
C PRO A 96 8.48 -12.58 6.44
N LYS A 97 9.76 -12.18 6.43
CA LYS A 97 10.27 -11.19 7.39
C LYS A 97 9.79 -9.79 7.05
N ALA A 98 9.73 -9.46 5.75
CA ALA A 98 9.17 -8.20 5.27
C ALA A 98 7.69 -8.08 5.63
N SER A 99 6.89 -9.14 5.38
CA SER A 99 5.47 -9.15 5.74
C SER A 99 5.24 -9.01 7.24
N LEU A 100 6.10 -9.61 8.08
CA LEU A 100 6.00 -9.46 9.53
C LEU A 100 6.27 -8.01 9.97
N ILE A 101 7.23 -7.32 9.35
CA ILE A 101 7.48 -5.89 9.62
C ILE A 101 6.28 -5.05 9.18
N ILE A 102 5.71 -5.33 8.00
CA ILE A 102 4.53 -4.63 7.49
C ILE A 102 3.32 -4.87 8.41
N ALA A 103 3.18 -6.04 9.02
CA ALA A 103 2.15 -6.30 10.02
C ALA A 103 2.25 -5.40 11.26
N THR A 104 3.40 -4.78 11.53
CA THR A 104 3.58 -3.79 12.61
C THR A 104 3.18 -2.36 12.23
N ILE A 105 2.83 -2.10 10.96
CA ILE A 105 2.38 -0.77 10.50
C ILE A 105 1.24 -0.20 11.35
N PRO A 106 0.20 -0.96 11.77
CA PRO A 106 -0.88 -0.42 12.61
C PRO A 106 -0.38 0.18 13.92
N VAL A 107 0.68 -0.40 14.52
CA VAL A 107 1.33 0.14 15.73
C VAL A 107 1.94 1.50 15.44
N ALA A 108 2.70 1.60 14.34
CA ALA A 108 3.32 2.86 13.93
C ALA A 108 2.24 3.91 13.61
N VAL A 109 1.18 3.55 12.89
CA VAL A 109 0.06 4.43 12.56
C VAL A 109 -0.59 5.01 13.81
N VAL A 110 -0.79 4.22 14.87
CA VAL A 110 -1.33 4.74 16.14
C VAL A 110 -0.38 5.70 16.84
N ILE A 111 0.91 5.37 16.92
CA ILE A 111 1.91 6.26 17.51
C ILE A 111 1.96 7.59 16.74
N PHE A 112 1.95 7.54 15.41
CA PHE A 112 1.98 8.75 14.59
C PHE A 112 0.66 9.53 14.63
N SER A 113 -0.50 8.87 14.62
CA SER A 113 -1.80 9.56 14.72
C SER A 113 -1.95 10.26 16.07
N THR A 114 -1.59 9.59 17.17
CA THR A 114 -1.62 10.20 18.51
C THR A 114 -0.67 11.39 18.63
N LEU A 115 0.52 11.33 18.02
CA LEU A 115 1.53 12.39 18.10
C LEU A 115 1.23 13.59 17.18
N PHE A 116 0.82 13.34 15.93
CA PHE A 116 0.66 14.38 14.90
C PHE A 116 -0.77 14.87 14.72
N LEU A 117 -1.77 13.99 14.81
CA LEU A 117 -3.18 14.33 14.63
C LEU A 117 -3.89 14.64 15.95
N GLY A 118 -3.30 14.26 17.09
CA GLY A 118 -3.91 14.45 18.41
C GLY A 118 -5.16 13.61 18.64
N GLU A 119 -5.39 12.58 17.82
CA GLU A 119 -6.51 11.66 18.00
C GLU A 119 -6.33 10.85 19.30
N LYS A 120 -7.32 10.93 20.19
CA LYS A 120 -7.36 10.08 21.40
C LYS A 120 -7.68 8.65 20.97
N THR A 121 -6.65 7.82 20.80
CA THR A 121 -6.85 6.38 20.55
C THR A 121 -7.54 5.71 21.72
N ARG A 122 -8.75 5.21 21.47
CA ARG A 122 -9.55 4.44 22.43
C ARG A 122 -8.82 3.15 22.78
N MET A 123 -8.76 2.79 24.08
CA MET A 123 -8.05 1.60 24.58
C MET A 123 -8.37 0.30 23.82
N THR A 124 -9.59 0.17 23.28
CA THR A 124 -10.01 -0.97 22.45
C THR A 124 -9.23 -1.10 21.13
N GLY A 125 -8.83 0.01 20.50
CA GLY A 125 -7.97 -0.01 19.32
C GLY A 125 -6.53 -0.41 19.64
N LEU A 126 -6.04 -0.01 20.82
CA LEU A 126 -4.71 -0.38 21.32
C LEU A 126 -4.61 -1.89 21.60
N PHE A 127 -5.65 -2.48 22.22
CA PHE A 127 -5.74 -3.92 22.43
C PHE A 127 -5.89 -4.69 21.11
N GLY A 128 -6.67 -4.17 20.15
CA GLY A 128 -6.79 -4.78 18.82
C GLY A 128 -5.45 -4.86 18.08
N ILE A 129 -4.66 -3.80 18.14
CA ILE A 129 -3.33 -3.74 17.51
C ILE A 129 -2.31 -4.63 18.22
N GLY A 130 -2.38 -4.76 19.56
CA GLY A 130 -1.52 -5.70 20.29
C GLY A 130 -1.83 -7.18 20.03
N LEU A 131 -3.05 -7.48 19.56
CA LEU A 131 -3.50 -8.83 19.22
C LEU A 131 -3.32 -9.16 17.72
N SER A 132 -3.17 -8.15 16.87
CA SER A 132 -3.05 -8.25 15.40
C SER A 132 -1.60 -8.51 14.98
#